data_AF-A0A956L174-F1
#
_entry.id   AF-A0A956L174-F1
#
_cell.length_a   1.000
_cell.length_b   1.000
_cell.length_c   1.000
_cell.angle_alpha   90.00
_cell.angle_beta   90.00
_cell.angle_gamma   90.00
#
_symmetry.space_group_name_H-M   'P 1'
#
loop_
_entity.id
_entity.type
_entity.pdbx_description
1 polymer ?
#
loop_
_entity_poly.entity_id
_entity_poly.type
_entity_poly.pdbx_seq_one_letter_code
_entity_poly.pdbx_strand_id
1 'polypeptide(L)'
;MPLAAAVLSAGCTCGSGPYEGDYFDGDRPGSMKGVKFVESEKGDPKVIGCADGQRESFADLKKHPRIAGCIGEWDGTKSLRDKPTGKACGDDGEKCAVPADVCAPGWHVCGQDGKGKDLTDRANANDCSNAGPGRFNAAVSHSISEEIDPCPKITAATTLPCFQAGLGAEPVCCGNDCLFGKCKDGVWKGKTAISRGTSEG
;
A
#
# COMPACT_ATOMS: atom_id res chain seq x y z
N MET A 1 -33.14 -3.94 -20.48
CA MET A 1 -32.37 -2.92 -19.73
C MET A 1 -31.25 -3.67 -19.04
N PRO A 2 -29.96 -3.38 -19.31
CA PRO A 2 -28.88 -4.15 -18.72
C PRO A 2 -28.81 -3.84 -17.21
N LEU A 3 -28.62 -4.89 -16.40
CA LEU A 3 -28.30 -4.77 -14.99
C LEU A 3 -26.98 -4.01 -14.87
N ALA A 4 -27.04 -2.80 -14.31
CA ALA A 4 -25.86 -2.14 -13.79
C ALA A 4 -25.42 -2.94 -12.56
N ALA A 5 -24.39 -3.78 -12.71
CA ALA A 5 -23.64 -4.29 -11.58
C ALA A 5 -23.07 -3.06 -10.85
N ALA A 6 -23.68 -2.72 -9.71
CA ALA A 6 -23.10 -1.77 -8.79
C ALA A 6 -21.81 -2.39 -8.28
N VAL A 7 -20.69 -2.00 -8.89
CA VAL A 7 -19.36 -2.27 -8.36
C VAL A 7 -19.28 -1.47 -7.06
N LEU A 8 -19.66 -2.10 -5.96
CA LEU A 8 -19.34 -1.62 -4.62
C LEU A 8 -17.81 -1.55 -4.59
N SER A 9 -17.26 -0.36 -4.73
CA SER A 9 -15.83 -0.11 -4.57
C SER A 9 -15.49 -0.40 -3.12
N ALA A 10 -15.13 -1.65 -2.84
CA ALA A 10 -14.61 -2.03 -1.56
C ALA A 10 -13.31 -1.24 -1.32
N GLY A 11 -13.08 -0.80 -0.09
CA GLY A 11 -11.86 -0.07 0.23
C GLY A 11 -10.70 -1.04 0.31
N CYS A 12 -9.50 -0.69 -0.16
CA CYS A 12 -8.32 -1.55 0.02
C CYS A 12 -8.14 -1.74 1.51
N THR A 13 -8.28 -2.93 2.04
CA THR A 13 -8.23 -3.11 3.49
C THR A 13 -6.80 -3.31 3.94
N CYS A 14 -6.39 -2.61 5.00
CA CYS A 14 -5.27 -3.05 5.81
C CYS A 14 -5.82 -3.77 7.05
N GLY A 15 -5.45 -5.05 7.17
CA GLY A 15 -6.01 -6.01 8.13
C GLY A 15 -6.40 -7.31 7.43
N SER A 16 -6.81 -8.33 8.20
CA SER A 16 -7.07 -9.71 7.76
C SER A 16 -8.32 -9.88 6.88
N GLY A 17 -8.48 -9.02 5.86
CA GLY A 17 -9.56 -9.03 4.89
C GLY A 17 -9.92 -10.44 4.43
N PRO A 18 -11.18 -10.68 4.03
CA PRO A 18 -11.67 -12.02 3.76
C PRO A 18 -10.79 -12.74 2.74
N TYR A 19 -10.24 -13.88 3.14
CA TYR A 19 -9.40 -14.74 2.31
C TYR A 19 -10.27 -15.42 1.25
N GLU A 20 -10.06 -15.11 -0.03
CA GLU A 20 -10.52 -15.93 -1.15
C GLU A 20 -9.44 -15.94 -2.25
N GLY A 21 -8.61 -17.00 -2.32
CA GLY A 21 -7.54 -17.12 -3.32
C GLY A 21 -6.61 -18.34 -3.15
N ASP A 22 -5.69 -18.53 -4.11
CA ASP A 22 -4.76 -19.68 -4.22
C ASP A 22 -3.48 -19.56 -3.33
N TYR A 23 -3.25 -18.44 -2.65
CA TYR A 23 -2.01 -18.18 -1.88
C TYR A 23 -2.15 -18.62 -0.43
N PHE A 24 -1.45 -19.69 -0.02
CA PHE A 24 -1.54 -20.28 1.32
C PHE A 24 -1.11 -19.34 2.44
N ASP A 25 -1.58 -19.58 3.67
CA ASP A 25 -1.14 -18.91 4.91
C ASP A 25 0.38 -18.96 5.16
N GLY A 26 1.14 -19.85 4.49
CA GLY A 26 2.60 -19.84 4.51
C GLY A 26 3.25 -18.67 3.75
N ASP A 27 2.50 -18.02 2.85
CA ASP A 27 2.88 -16.76 2.21
C ASP A 27 2.56 -15.54 3.09
N ARG A 28 1.95 -15.76 4.27
CA ARG A 28 1.68 -14.70 5.25
C ARG A 28 3.00 -14.06 5.68
N PRO A 29 3.09 -12.73 5.70
CA PRO A 29 4.23 -12.06 6.30
C PRO A 29 4.40 -12.50 7.75
N GLY A 30 5.64 -12.76 8.15
CA GLY A 30 5.99 -12.78 9.55
C GLY A 30 5.69 -11.40 10.17
N SER A 31 5.45 -11.36 11.48
CA SER A 31 5.31 -10.08 12.19
C SER A 31 6.53 -9.19 11.94
N MET A 32 6.33 -7.89 11.70
CA MET A 32 7.42 -6.90 11.65
C MET A 32 8.13 -6.71 13.00
N LYS A 33 7.69 -7.41 14.06
CA LYS A 33 8.31 -7.40 15.38
C LYS A 33 9.77 -7.84 15.33
N GLY A 34 10.68 -6.92 15.63
CA GLY A 34 12.12 -7.16 15.63
C GLY A 34 12.81 -6.88 14.29
N VAL A 35 12.09 -6.41 13.28
CA VAL A 35 12.69 -5.81 12.09
C VAL A 35 13.35 -4.49 12.49
N LYS A 36 14.62 -4.33 12.13
CA LYS A 36 15.34 -3.07 12.34
C LYS A 36 15.21 -2.23 11.06
N PHE A 37 14.45 -1.16 11.15
CA PHE A 37 14.33 -0.19 10.05
C PHE A 37 15.58 0.70 9.99
N VAL A 38 15.90 1.17 8.79
CA VAL A 38 16.82 2.29 8.60
C VAL A 38 15.95 3.51 8.41
N GLU A 39 15.51 4.07 9.53
CA GLU A 39 14.58 5.19 9.54
C GLU A 39 15.23 6.49 9.07
N SER A 40 14.39 7.44 8.63
CA SER A 40 14.85 8.81 8.50
C SER A 40 15.18 9.42 9.87
N GLU A 41 15.92 10.53 9.89
CA GLU A 41 15.95 11.38 11.09
C GLU A 41 14.54 11.90 11.39
N LYS A 42 14.22 12.07 12.68
CA LYS A 42 12.99 12.72 13.09
C LYS A 42 12.97 14.18 12.65
N GLY A 43 11.82 14.65 12.21
CA GLY A 43 11.66 16.02 11.74
C GLY A 43 10.22 16.52 11.74
N ASP A 44 9.99 17.67 11.11
CA ASP A 44 8.64 18.22 10.95
C ASP A 44 7.79 17.26 10.09
N PRO A 45 6.66 16.73 10.62
CA PRO A 45 5.77 15.84 9.88
C PRO A 45 5.37 16.34 8.50
N LYS A 46 5.31 17.66 8.26
CA LYS A 46 4.98 18.19 6.92
C LYS A 46 6.07 17.91 5.89
N VAL A 47 7.33 17.83 6.32
CA VAL A 47 8.49 17.51 5.49
C VAL A 47 8.68 16.00 5.41
N ILE A 48 8.55 15.32 6.55
CA ILE A 48 8.71 13.87 6.66
C ILE A 48 7.55 13.15 5.96
N GLY A 49 6.32 13.61 6.09
CA GLY A 49 5.15 12.98 5.48
C GLY A 49 4.50 11.88 6.30
N CYS A 50 5.19 11.35 7.31
CA CYS A 50 4.60 10.51 8.35
C CYS A 50 4.20 11.36 9.56
N ALA A 51 3.07 11.03 10.18
CA ALA A 51 2.43 11.86 11.19
C ALA A 51 3.18 11.90 12.53
N ASP A 52 3.92 10.84 12.87
CA ASP A 52 4.86 10.75 14.00
C ASP A 52 6.19 11.50 13.76
N GLY A 53 6.43 11.93 12.52
CA GLY A 53 7.63 12.67 12.15
C GLY A 53 8.85 11.80 11.85
N GLN A 54 8.69 10.50 11.57
CA GLN A 54 9.76 9.62 11.10
C GLN A 54 9.31 8.72 9.94
N ARG A 55 10.22 8.31 9.03
CA ARG A 55 9.89 7.35 7.96
C ARG A 55 10.60 6.04 8.18
N GLU A 56 9.89 4.94 8.04
CA GLU A 56 10.44 3.58 8.15
C GLU A 56 10.84 3.05 6.75
N SER A 57 10.30 3.68 5.71
CA SER A 57 10.63 3.40 4.31
C SER A 57 10.68 4.66 3.46
N PHE A 58 11.44 4.60 2.37
CA PHE A 58 11.86 5.78 1.61
C PHE A 58 12.56 6.82 2.51
N ALA A 59 13.40 6.34 3.42
CA ALA A 59 14.03 7.11 4.50
C ALA A 59 15.03 8.19 4.02
N ASP A 60 15.64 8.04 2.85
CA ASP A 60 16.50 9.08 2.27
C ASP A 60 15.64 10.20 1.68
N LEU A 61 15.46 11.29 2.44
CA LEU A 61 14.69 12.47 2.03
C LEU A 61 15.25 13.16 0.78
N LYS A 62 16.56 13.11 0.54
CA LYS A 62 17.16 13.76 -0.64
C LYS A 62 16.79 12.98 -1.90
N LYS A 63 16.75 11.65 -1.79
CA LYS A 63 16.38 10.76 -2.87
C LYS A 63 14.86 10.66 -3.06
N HIS A 64 14.09 10.68 -1.98
CA HIS A 64 12.65 10.43 -1.96
C HIS A 64 11.85 11.56 -1.29
N PRO A 65 11.93 12.82 -1.75
CA PRO A 65 11.33 13.95 -1.04
C PRO A 65 9.80 13.94 -1.01
N ARG A 66 9.13 13.17 -1.87
CA ARG A 66 7.67 13.21 -2.09
C ARG A 66 6.95 11.89 -1.85
N ILE A 67 7.63 10.88 -1.32
CA ILE A 67 7.05 9.59 -0.95
C ILE A 67 7.67 9.15 0.37
N ALA A 68 6.86 8.55 1.24
CA ALA A 68 7.26 8.04 2.53
C ALA A 68 6.57 6.68 2.74
N GLY A 69 7.23 5.77 3.43
CA GLY A 69 6.57 4.62 4.04
C GLY A 69 6.52 4.85 5.54
N CYS A 70 5.30 4.82 6.09
CA CYS A 70 5.02 5.09 7.49
C CYS A 70 4.40 3.84 8.10
N ILE A 71 4.78 3.49 9.32
CA ILE A 71 4.21 2.39 10.07
C ILE A 71 3.17 2.91 11.06
N GLY A 72 2.12 2.13 11.28
CA GLY A 72 1.15 2.40 12.32
C GLY A 72 0.37 1.16 12.69
N GLU A 73 -0.27 1.21 13.85
CA GLU A 73 -1.18 0.17 14.33
C GLU A 73 -2.59 0.73 14.46
N TRP A 74 -3.62 -0.07 14.15
CA TRP A 74 -5.03 0.27 14.37
C TRP A 74 -5.82 -0.98 14.78
N ASP A 75 -7.01 -0.76 15.35
CA ASP A 75 -7.88 -1.85 15.76
C ASP A 75 -8.85 -2.26 14.64
N GLY A 76 -8.98 -3.57 14.44
CA GLY A 76 -9.90 -4.18 13.48
C GLY A 76 -9.49 -4.00 12.02
N THR A 77 -10.38 -4.40 11.12
CA THR A 77 -10.19 -4.23 9.67
C THR A 77 -10.54 -2.81 9.26
N LYS A 78 -9.64 -2.14 8.55
CA LYS A 78 -9.81 -0.76 8.04
C LYS A 78 -9.47 -0.68 6.58
N SER A 79 -9.94 0.35 5.88
CA SER A 79 -9.46 0.64 4.53
C SER A 79 -8.32 1.65 4.51
N LEU A 80 -7.32 1.41 3.67
CA LEU A 80 -6.34 2.40 3.20
C LEU A 80 -6.98 3.62 2.52
N ARG A 81 -8.22 3.50 2.03
CA ARG A 81 -8.98 4.63 1.45
C ARG A 81 -9.94 5.27 2.44
N ASP A 82 -9.96 4.82 3.70
CA ASP A 82 -10.72 5.50 4.74
C ASP A 82 -10.24 6.94 4.88
N LYS A 83 -11.18 7.86 5.16
CA LYS A 83 -10.83 9.27 5.32
C LYS A 83 -9.99 9.46 6.58
N PRO A 84 -8.88 10.20 6.51
CA PRO A 84 -8.09 10.50 7.69
C PRO A 84 -8.92 11.30 8.70
N THR A 85 -8.70 11.02 9.98
CA THR A 85 -9.26 11.76 11.11
C THR A 85 -8.43 13.01 11.41
N GLY A 86 -7.14 13.00 11.03
CA GLY A 86 -6.20 14.08 11.28
C GLY A 86 -5.54 14.04 12.66
N LYS A 87 -5.80 13.00 13.45
CA LYS A 87 -5.06 12.74 14.68
C LYS A 87 -3.72 12.09 14.34
N ALA A 88 -2.62 12.65 14.82
CA ALA A 88 -1.31 12.05 14.63
C ALA A 88 -1.21 10.69 15.34
N CYS A 89 -0.62 9.73 14.65
CA CYS A 89 -0.34 8.37 15.10
C CYS A 89 0.90 7.85 14.37
N GLY A 90 1.37 6.66 14.72
CA GLY A 90 2.57 6.08 14.09
C GLY A 90 3.19 5.00 14.95
N ASP A 91 4.42 4.59 14.64
CA ASP A 91 5.12 3.50 15.34
C ASP A 91 5.60 3.91 16.75
N ASP A 92 6.05 5.16 16.89
CA ASP A 92 6.39 5.83 18.14
C ASP A 92 5.18 6.56 18.77
N GLY A 93 4.02 6.47 18.13
CA GLY A 93 2.82 7.21 18.46
C GLY A 93 1.75 6.38 19.18
N GLU A 94 0.55 6.96 19.23
CA GLU A 94 -0.64 6.20 19.59
C GLU A 94 -1.11 5.34 18.40
N LYS A 95 -1.97 4.37 18.67
CA LYS A 95 -2.70 3.66 17.61
C LYS A 95 -3.51 4.64 16.76
N CYS A 96 -3.44 4.43 15.45
CA CYS A 96 -4.21 5.13 14.44
C CYS A 96 -5.70 4.74 14.52
N ALA A 97 -6.59 5.70 14.22
CA ALA A 97 -8.02 5.41 14.09
C ALA A 97 -8.34 4.76 12.73
N VAL A 98 -7.61 5.20 11.69
CA VAL A 98 -7.62 4.64 10.34
C VAL A 98 -6.19 4.63 9.76
N PRO A 99 -5.88 3.77 8.77
CA PRO A 99 -4.54 3.71 8.18
C PRO A 99 -4.07 5.05 7.62
N ALA A 100 -4.97 5.85 7.03
CA ALA A 100 -4.62 7.15 6.47
C ALA A 100 -4.09 8.17 7.50
N ASP A 101 -4.27 7.93 8.81
CA ASP A 101 -3.75 8.81 9.86
C ASP A 101 -2.23 8.71 10.05
N VAL A 102 -1.57 7.66 9.53
CA VAL A 102 -0.09 7.61 9.50
C VAL A 102 0.50 8.69 8.59
N CYS A 103 -0.30 9.22 7.66
CA CYS A 103 0.11 10.30 6.78
C CYS A 103 -0.04 11.67 7.47
N ALA A 104 1.02 12.46 7.46
CA ALA A 104 1.00 13.82 7.96
C ALA A 104 0.03 14.72 7.15
N PRO A 105 -0.47 15.84 7.73
CA PRO A 105 -1.30 16.78 6.99
C PRO A 105 -0.64 17.27 5.69
N GLY A 106 -1.37 17.17 4.58
CA GLY A 106 -0.87 17.49 3.23
C GLY A 106 -0.26 16.31 2.49
N TRP A 107 -0.15 15.15 3.15
CA TRP A 107 0.19 13.86 2.56
C TRP A 107 -1.04 12.96 2.53
N HIS A 108 -0.99 11.93 1.70
CA HIS A 108 -2.06 10.96 1.53
C HIS A 108 -1.53 9.57 1.18
N VAL A 109 -2.33 8.54 1.41
CA VAL A 109 -1.95 7.16 1.10
C VAL A 109 -1.80 7.00 -0.41
N CYS A 110 -0.66 6.51 -0.86
CA CYS A 110 -0.39 6.34 -2.29
C CYS A 110 -1.49 5.52 -2.97
N GLY A 111 -2.01 6.01 -4.10
CA GLY A 111 -3.05 5.31 -4.87
C GLY A 111 -4.46 5.48 -4.32
N GLN A 112 -4.70 6.38 -3.36
CA GLN A 112 -6.03 6.64 -2.77
C GLN A 112 -7.15 6.81 -3.82
N ASP A 113 -6.84 7.47 -4.94
CA ASP A 113 -7.78 7.70 -6.05
C ASP A 113 -7.69 6.67 -7.19
N GLY A 114 -7.02 5.54 -6.95
CA GLY A 114 -6.80 4.50 -7.96
C GLY A 114 -5.75 4.83 -9.01
N LYS A 115 -5.09 5.99 -8.93
CA LYS A 115 -4.13 6.43 -9.94
C LYS A 115 -2.75 5.84 -9.66
N GLY A 116 -2.31 4.86 -10.45
CA GLY A 116 -0.95 4.31 -10.35
C GLY A 116 0.15 5.37 -10.55
N LYS A 117 -0.16 6.46 -11.25
CA LYS A 117 0.72 7.63 -11.40
C LYS A 117 1.13 8.25 -10.07
N ASP A 118 0.30 8.11 -9.04
CA ASP A 118 0.61 8.60 -7.70
C ASP A 118 1.89 7.95 -7.14
N LEU A 119 2.17 6.70 -7.50
CA LEU A 119 3.43 6.03 -7.19
C LEU A 119 4.52 6.36 -8.23
N THR A 120 4.22 6.21 -9.53
CA THR A 120 5.26 6.28 -10.58
C THR A 120 5.88 7.66 -10.76
N ASP A 121 5.22 8.73 -10.32
CA ASP A 121 5.76 10.10 -10.29
C ASP A 121 6.79 10.33 -9.17
N ARG A 122 6.85 9.42 -8.20
CA ARG A 122 7.61 9.59 -6.95
C ARG A 122 8.66 8.52 -6.73
N ALA A 123 8.43 7.32 -7.26
CA ALA A 123 9.35 6.20 -7.21
C ALA A 123 9.29 5.40 -8.52
N ASN A 124 10.46 4.95 -8.98
CA ASN A 124 10.51 3.88 -9.97
C ASN A 124 10.40 2.50 -9.28
N ALA A 125 10.24 1.43 -10.05
CA ALA A 125 10.12 0.08 -9.50
C ALA A 125 11.33 -0.33 -8.64
N ASN A 126 12.53 0.11 -8.99
CA ASN A 126 13.72 -0.22 -8.21
C ASN A 126 13.74 0.52 -6.86
N ASP A 127 13.31 1.77 -6.83
CA ASP A 127 13.15 2.51 -5.57
C ASP A 127 12.09 1.85 -4.68
N CYS A 128 10.96 1.43 -5.26
CA CYS A 128 9.91 0.70 -4.56
C CYS A 128 10.42 -0.64 -3.99
N SER A 129 11.14 -1.44 -4.77
CA SER A 129 11.69 -2.72 -4.29
C SER A 129 12.80 -2.57 -3.24
N ASN A 130 13.41 -1.40 -3.10
CA ASN A 130 14.46 -1.12 -2.12
C ASN A 130 14.01 -0.09 -1.06
N ALA A 131 12.70 0.07 -0.87
CA ALA A 131 12.15 1.15 -0.07
C ALA A 131 12.50 1.01 1.43
N GLY A 132 12.80 -0.21 1.88
CA GLY A 132 13.16 -0.51 3.26
C GLY A 132 12.85 -1.97 3.59
N PRO A 133 13.20 -2.44 4.79
CA PRO A 133 12.71 -3.73 5.26
C PRO A 133 11.20 -3.65 5.50
N GLY A 134 10.45 -4.73 5.26
CA GLY A 134 8.99 -4.76 5.46
C GLY A 134 8.17 -4.56 4.17
N ARG A 135 6.88 -4.26 4.37
CA ARG A 135 5.85 -4.13 3.32
C ARG A 135 5.09 -2.83 3.51
N PHE A 136 5.08 -2.00 2.47
CA PHE A 136 4.42 -0.71 2.46
C PHE A 136 3.41 -0.72 1.34
N ASN A 137 2.13 -0.86 1.71
CA ASN A 137 1.05 -1.03 0.74
C ASN A 137 0.54 0.31 0.23
N ALA A 138 0.26 0.34 -1.06
CA ALA A 138 -0.53 1.39 -1.68
C ALA A 138 -2.01 0.99 -1.72
N ALA A 139 -2.88 2.00 -1.74
CA ALA A 139 -4.32 1.87 -1.81
C ALA A 139 -4.82 1.53 -3.23
N VAL A 140 -4.17 0.58 -3.91
CA VAL A 140 -4.56 0.05 -5.23
C VAL A 140 -4.27 -1.42 -5.34
N SER A 141 -5.21 -2.17 -5.91
CA SER A 141 -4.97 -3.50 -6.43
C SER A 141 -4.03 -3.44 -7.64
N HIS A 142 -3.18 -4.45 -7.81
CA HIS A 142 -2.25 -4.48 -8.94
C HIS A 142 -2.91 -4.76 -10.30
N SER A 143 -4.20 -5.13 -10.31
CA SER A 143 -5.00 -5.48 -11.48
C SER A 143 -6.34 -4.72 -11.53
N ILE A 144 -6.98 -4.70 -12.71
CA ILE A 144 -8.35 -4.19 -12.91
C ILE A 144 -9.44 -5.25 -12.80
N SER A 145 -9.07 -6.49 -12.50
CA SER A 145 -9.98 -7.63 -12.33
C SER A 145 -9.46 -8.54 -11.23
N GLU A 146 -10.37 -9.14 -10.44
CA GLU A 146 -10.06 -10.16 -9.43
C GLU A 146 -9.66 -11.51 -10.09
N GLU A 147 -10.09 -11.72 -11.33
CA GLU A 147 -9.72 -12.84 -12.20
C GLU A 147 -8.70 -12.36 -13.24
N ILE A 148 -7.50 -12.94 -13.22
CA ILE A 148 -6.34 -12.39 -13.95
C ILE A 148 -5.67 -13.39 -14.91
N ASP A 149 -6.40 -14.41 -15.35
CA ASP A 149 -5.94 -15.34 -16.38
C ASP A 149 -6.78 -15.21 -17.66
N PRO A 150 -6.27 -14.55 -18.72
CA PRO A 150 -4.93 -13.95 -18.84
C PRO A 150 -4.82 -12.58 -18.15
N CYS A 151 -3.58 -12.13 -17.90
CA CYS A 151 -3.34 -10.83 -17.26
C CYS A 151 -3.97 -9.66 -18.04
N PRO A 152 -4.78 -8.81 -17.38
CA PRO A 152 -5.39 -7.69 -18.06
C PRO A 152 -4.35 -6.63 -18.42
N LYS A 153 -4.61 -5.91 -19.51
CA LYS A 153 -3.73 -4.83 -19.97
C LYS A 153 -3.97 -3.56 -19.16
N ILE A 154 -2.94 -3.08 -18.49
CA ILE A 154 -2.97 -1.83 -17.71
C ILE A 154 -2.21 -0.73 -18.45
N THR A 155 -2.73 0.49 -18.36
CA THR A 155 -2.15 1.68 -18.98
C THR A 155 -2.01 2.79 -17.93
N ALA A 156 -1.25 3.85 -18.23
CA ALA A 156 -1.11 4.98 -17.33
C ALA A 156 -2.44 5.73 -17.05
N ALA A 157 -3.44 5.60 -17.95
CA ALA A 157 -4.77 6.19 -17.77
C ALA A 157 -5.72 5.30 -16.95
N THR A 158 -5.35 4.03 -16.73
CA THR A 158 -6.17 3.07 -16.00
C THR A 158 -6.32 3.52 -14.55
N THR A 159 -7.57 3.56 -14.09
CA THR A 159 -7.86 3.73 -12.66
C THR A 159 -7.92 2.34 -12.05
N LEU A 160 -6.98 2.06 -11.15
CA LEU A 160 -6.88 0.78 -10.47
C LEU A 160 -7.92 0.71 -9.33
N PRO A 161 -8.66 -0.40 -9.25
CA PRO A 161 -9.62 -0.63 -8.19
C PRO A 161 -8.93 -0.92 -6.86
N CYS A 162 -9.75 -1.14 -5.85
CA CYS A 162 -9.33 -1.81 -4.63
C CYS A 162 -10.29 -2.94 -4.33
N PHE A 163 -9.95 -4.12 -4.80
CA PHE A 163 -10.75 -5.30 -4.52
C PHE A 163 -10.49 -5.82 -3.10
N GLN A 164 -11.41 -6.63 -2.59
CA GLN A 164 -11.20 -7.30 -1.31
C GLN A 164 -10.41 -8.60 -1.47
N ALA A 165 -10.65 -9.33 -2.56
CA ALA A 165 -10.16 -10.69 -2.70
C ALA A 165 -9.97 -11.11 -4.17
N GLY A 166 -9.37 -12.27 -4.39
CA GLY A 166 -8.99 -12.74 -5.73
C GLY A 166 -7.56 -12.37 -6.11
N LEU A 167 -7.10 -12.99 -7.19
CA LEU A 167 -5.70 -12.99 -7.62
C LEU A 167 -5.25 -11.70 -8.30
N GLY A 168 -6.16 -10.76 -8.53
CA GLY A 168 -5.81 -9.41 -8.96
C GLY A 168 -5.99 -8.34 -7.88
N ALA A 169 -6.52 -8.72 -6.71
CA ALA A 169 -6.86 -7.79 -5.65
C ALA A 169 -5.66 -7.34 -4.83
N GLU A 170 -4.57 -8.09 -4.85
CA GLU A 170 -3.42 -7.87 -3.99
C GLU A 170 -2.89 -6.45 -4.16
N PRO A 171 -2.67 -5.74 -3.04
CA PRO A 171 -2.26 -4.35 -3.09
C PRO A 171 -0.85 -4.24 -3.64
N VAL A 172 -0.60 -3.16 -4.39
CA VAL A 172 0.76 -2.81 -4.80
C VAL A 172 1.60 -2.54 -3.55
N CYS A 173 2.79 -3.14 -3.50
CA CYS A 173 3.64 -3.16 -2.30
C CYS A 173 5.05 -2.69 -2.64
N CYS A 174 5.61 -1.84 -1.79
CA CYS A 174 7.02 -1.47 -1.77
C CYS A 174 7.72 -1.99 -0.53
N GLY A 175 9.02 -2.24 -0.62
CA GLY A 175 9.82 -2.84 0.44
C GLY A 175 10.34 -4.23 0.07
N ASN A 176 11.27 -4.71 0.89
CA ASN A 176 12.03 -5.92 0.61
C ASN A 176 11.25 -7.22 0.88
N ASP A 177 10.08 -7.13 1.51
CA ASP A 177 9.21 -8.28 1.82
C ASP A 177 7.99 -8.37 0.88
N CYS A 178 7.96 -7.57 -0.19
CA CYS A 178 6.95 -7.68 -1.25
C CYS A 178 7.34 -8.77 -2.27
N LEU A 179 6.34 -9.41 -2.90
CA LEU A 179 6.52 -10.49 -3.86
C LEU A 179 5.87 -10.18 -5.21
N PHE A 180 6.21 -10.91 -6.27
CA PHE A 180 5.53 -10.74 -7.56
C PHE A 180 4.28 -11.62 -7.65
N GLY A 181 3.13 -11.08 -8.04
CA GLY A 181 1.90 -11.84 -8.31
C GLY A 181 1.95 -12.62 -9.62
N LYS A 182 0.82 -13.27 -9.96
CA LYS A 182 0.64 -13.88 -11.29
C LYS A 182 0.74 -12.81 -12.40
N CYS A 183 0.21 -11.61 -12.17
CA CYS A 183 0.40 -10.46 -13.04
C CYS A 183 1.41 -9.47 -12.47
N LYS A 184 2.40 -9.13 -13.30
CA LYS A 184 3.48 -8.17 -12.94
C LYS A 184 3.32 -6.82 -13.62
N ASP A 185 2.42 -6.77 -14.62
CA ASP A 185 1.99 -5.55 -15.26
C ASP A 185 0.90 -4.94 -14.37
N GLY A 186 1.25 -3.84 -13.70
CA GLY A 186 0.40 -3.10 -12.77
C GLY A 186 0.77 -1.62 -12.85
N VAL A 187 1.20 -1.06 -11.73
CA VAL A 187 1.73 0.31 -11.65
C VAL A 187 3.03 0.46 -12.44
N TRP A 188 3.95 -0.50 -12.34
CA TRP A 188 5.16 -0.59 -13.15
C TRP A 188 5.12 -1.84 -14.03
N LYS A 189 5.23 -1.67 -15.35
CA LYS A 189 5.20 -2.76 -16.32
C LYS A 189 6.29 -3.81 -16.02
N GLY A 190 5.90 -5.06 -15.88
CA GLY A 190 6.74 -6.23 -15.60
C GLY A 190 7.40 -6.23 -14.23
N LYS A 191 7.13 -5.23 -13.37
CA LYS A 191 7.88 -4.98 -12.14
C LYS A 191 6.99 -4.56 -10.97
N THR A 192 5.68 -4.73 -11.06
CA THR A 192 4.78 -4.45 -9.94
C THR A 192 4.85 -5.59 -8.95
N ALA A 193 5.37 -5.30 -7.75
CA ALA A 193 5.28 -6.20 -6.61
C ALA A 193 3.98 -5.96 -5.84
N ILE A 194 3.58 -6.98 -5.08
CA ILE A 194 2.35 -7.06 -4.31
C ILE A 194 2.64 -7.53 -2.90
N SER A 195 1.78 -7.18 -1.96
CA SER A 195 1.76 -7.85 -0.66
C SER A 195 0.93 -9.12 -0.78
N ARG A 196 1.56 -10.27 -0.51
CA ARG A 196 0.86 -11.56 -0.48
C ARG A 196 0.43 -11.90 0.93
N GLY A 197 -0.79 -12.38 1.11
CA GLY A 197 -1.32 -12.77 2.42
C GLY A 197 -2.17 -11.68 3.07
N THR A 198 -2.79 -12.03 4.20
CA THR A 198 -3.90 -11.27 4.81
C THR A 198 -3.47 -10.14 5.74
N SER A 199 -2.19 -9.93 6.00
CA SER A 199 -1.72 -8.94 6.98
C SER A 199 -0.77 -7.91 6.39
N GLU A 200 -1.09 -6.65 6.70
CA GLU A 200 -0.21 -5.48 6.80
C GLU A 200 0.20 -4.77 5.50
N GLY A 201 -0.14 -3.48 5.49
CA GLY A 201 0.75 -2.39 5.11
C GLY A 201 0.76 -1.38 6.26
#